data_AF-A0A972XDT9-F1
#
_entry.id   AF-A0A972XDT9-F1
#
_cell.length_a   1.000
_cell.length_b   1.000
_cell.length_c   1.000
_cell.angle_alpha   90.00
_cell.angle_beta   90.00
_cell.angle_gamma   90.00
#
_symmetry.space_group_name_H-M   'P 1'
#
loop_
_entity.id
_entity.type
_entity.pdbx_description
1 polymer ?
#
loop_
_entity_poly.entity_id
_entity_poly.type
_entity_poly.pdbx_seq_one_letter_code
_entity_poly.pdbx_strand_id
1 'polypeptide(L)'
;MVSVGFTVEQIREFVHEYELQPHGGKTVWLAAQGVSYGRLARWRTLVFEGDLNHGLIPRQGVPMTIHQGGRRSLERQRARERAAQEAEVARLAARVKELEAVNESLGKAIGLLHQMSEQEPDEIPTPSDPTAS
;
A
#
# COMPACT_ATOMS: atom_id res chain seq x y z
N MET A 1 13.15 3.19 -19.65
CA MET A 1 11.86 2.67 -20.15
C MET A 1 11.68 1.27 -19.59
N VAL A 2 10.72 1.11 -18.67
CA VAL A 2 10.30 -0.17 -18.09
C VAL A 2 9.97 -1.12 -19.26
N SER A 3 10.65 -2.26 -19.34
CA SER A 3 10.49 -3.22 -20.44
C SER A 3 9.00 -3.52 -20.65
N VAL A 4 8.48 -3.25 -21.85
CA VAL A 4 7.07 -3.42 -22.23
C VAL A 4 6.51 -4.72 -21.65
N GLY A 5 5.56 -4.60 -20.71
CA GLY A 5 4.82 -5.72 -20.12
C GLY A 5 5.16 -6.12 -18.68
N PHE A 6 6.17 -5.52 -18.02
CA PHE A 6 6.48 -5.83 -16.62
C PHE A 6 6.56 -4.56 -15.78
N THR A 7 5.89 -4.50 -14.63
CA THR A 7 6.04 -3.38 -13.67
C THR A 7 7.37 -3.46 -12.93
N VAL A 8 7.76 -2.37 -12.26
CA VAL A 8 8.98 -2.29 -11.43
C VAL A 8 8.94 -3.37 -10.33
N GLU A 9 7.79 -3.55 -9.71
CA GLU A 9 7.52 -4.54 -8.67
C GLU A 9 7.66 -5.96 -9.21
N GLN A 10 7.07 -6.24 -10.38
CA GLN A 10 7.18 -7.54 -11.03
C GLN A 10 8.63 -7.87 -11.40
N ILE A 11 9.42 -6.89 -11.83
CA ILE A 11 10.85 -7.09 -12.10
C ILE A 11 11.62 -7.42 -10.81
N ARG A 12 11.30 -6.76 -9.69
CA ARG A 12 11.91 -7.05 -8.37
C ARG A 12 11.55 -8.43 -7.87
N GLU A 13 10.29 -8.82 -8.00
CA GLU A 13 9.79 -10.14 -7.63
C GLU A 13 10.47 -11.22 -8.46
N PHE A 14 10.52 -11.05 -9.78
CA PHE A 14 11.15 -11.98 -10.71
C PHE A 14 12.64 -12.19 -10.41
N VAL A 15 13.39 -11.11 -10.17
CA VAL A 15 14.81 -11.21 -9.79
C VAL A 15 14.99 -11.95 -8.47
N HIS A 16 14.07 -11.76 -7.52
CA HIS A 16 14.13 -12.46 -6.25
C HIS A 16 13.83 -13.95 -6.38
N GLU A 17 12.79 -14.33 -7.11
CA GLU A 17 12.45 -15.73 -7.36
C GLU A 17 13.60 -16.47 -8.07
N TYR A 18 14.27 -15.80 -9.00
CA TYR A 18 15.48 -16.33 -9.64
C TYR A 18 16.62 -16.58 -8.63
N GLU A 19 16.80 -15.68 -7.67
CA GLU A 19 17.83 -15.80 -6.63
C GLU A 19 17.53 -16.89 -5.59
N LEU A 20 16.27 -17.29 -5.45
CA LEU A 20 15.82 -18.41 -4.61
C LEU A 20 15.95 -19.77 -5.29
N GLN A 21 16.10 -19.83 -6.62
CA GLN A 21 16.19 -21.10 -7.33
C GLN A 21 17.43 -21.92 -6.92
N PRO A 22 17.30 -23.25 -6.79
CA PRO A 22 18.42 -24.14 -6.49
C PRO A 22 19.55 -24.08 -7.54
N HIS A 23 20.77 -24.41 -7.10
CA HIS A 23 21.91 -24.53 -8.01
C HIS A 23 21.62 -25.57 -9.11
N GLY A 24 21.82 -25.19 -10.38
CA GLY A 24 21.54 -26.04 -11.55
C GLY A 24 20.14 -25.89 -12.16
N GLY A 25 19.14 -25.40 -11.42
CA GLY A 25 17.76 -25.23 -11.92
C GLY A 25 17.48 -23.87 -12.57
N LYS A 26 18.39 -22.91 -12.41
CA LYS A 26 18.20 -21.50 -12.80
C LYS A 26 17.96 -21.30 -14.30
N THR A 27 18.64 -22.04 -15.16
CA THR A 27 18.50 -21.95 -16.62
C THR A 27 17.17 -22.51 -17.09
N VAL A 28 16.73 -23.63 -16.53
CA VAL A 28 15.44 -24.27 -16.84
C VAL A 28 14.29 -23.41 -16.34
N TRP A 29 14.37 -22.92 -15.10
CA TRP A 29 13.37 -22.01 -14.54
C TRP A 29 13.24 -20.75 -15.39
N LEU A 30 14.36 -20.16 -15.81
CA LEU A 30 14.37 -18.97 -16.64
C LEU A 30 13.73 -19.21 -18.02
N ALA A 31 14.01 -20.37 -18.63
CA ALA A 31 13.40 -20.77 -19.89
C ALA A 31 11.88 -20.99 -19.76
N ALA A 32 11.42 -21.58 -18.65
CA ALA A 32 9.99 -21.77 -18.36
C ALA A 32 9.23 -20.44 -18.23
N GLN A 33 9.89 -19.39 -17.74
CA GLN A 33 9.32 -18.05 -17.65
C GLN A 33 9.37 -17.25 -18.97
N GLY A 34 9.97 -17.79 -20.03
CA GLY A 34 10.10 -17.10 -21.32
C GLY A 34 10.99 -15.86 -21.30
N VAL A 35 11.84 -15.71 -20.27
CA VAL A 35 12.73 -14.55 -20.11
C VAL A 35 14.14 -14.93 -20.54
N SER A 36 14.82 -14.09 -21.33
CA SER A 36 16.20 -14.36 -21.72
C SER A 36 17.19 -14.00 -20.60
N TYR A 37 18.32 -14.70 -20.53
CA TYR A 37 19.36 -14.41 -19.53
C TYR A 37 19.90 -12.98 -19.64
N GLY A 38 20.06 -12.45 -20.85
CA GLY A 38 20.47 -11.05 -21.05
C GLY A 38 19.42 -10.02 -20.62
N ARG A 39 18.14 -10.39 -20.55
CA ARG A 39 17.08 -9.55 -19.97
C ARG A 39 17.15 -9.60 -18.43
N LEU A 40 17.29 -10.79 -17.85
CA LEU A 40 17.49 -10.97 -16.41
C LEU A 40 18.75 -10.24 -15.90
N ALA A 41 19.87 -10.32 -16.62
CA ALA A 41 21.11 -9.66 -16.24
C ALA A 41 20.91 -8.14 -16.11
N ARG A 42 20.20 -7.53 -17.06
CA ARG A 42 19.83 -6.10 -17.01
C ARG A 42 18.91 -5.78 -15.82
N TRP A 43 17.92 -6.62 -15.56
CA TRP A 43 17.03 -6.45 -14.41
C TRP A 43 17.77 -6.55 -13.08
N ARG A 44 18.70 -7.50 -12.95
CA ARG A 44 19.57 -7.61 -11.77
C ARG A 44 20.38 -6.34 -11.55
N THR A 45 21.02 -5.81 -12.59
CA THR A 45 21.78 -4.55 -12.50
C THR A 45 20.88 -3.40 -12.02
N LEU A 46 19.72 -3.20 -12.64
CA LEU A 46 18.79 -2.14 -12.24
C LEU A 46 18.25 -2.29 -10.80
N VAL A 47 17.98 -3.53 -10.38
CA VAL A 47 17.52 -3.83 -9.00
C VAL A 47 18.63 -3.59 -7.98
N PHE A 48 19.88 -3.96 -8.29
CA PHE A 48 21.00 -3.85 -7.34
C PHE A 48 21.65 -2.47 -7.31
N GLU A 49 21.63 -1.72 -8.41
CA GLU A 49 22.17 -0.35 -8.48
C GLU A 49 21.15 0.71 -8.04
N GLY A 50 19.90 0.32 -7.77
CA GLY A 50 18.86 1.23 -7.24
C GLY A 50 18.17 2.10 -8.30
N ASP A 51 18.54 1.96 -9.57
CA ASP A 51 18.02 2.75 -10.70
C ASP A 51 16.64 2.25 -11.21
N LEU A 52 16.10 1.19 -10.61
CA LEU A 52 14.83 0.61 -11.05
C LEU A 52 13.63 1.58 -10.95
N ASN A 53 13.68 2.55 -10.01
CA ASN A 53 12.66 3.58 -9.87
C ASN A 53 12.80 4.74 -10.87
N HIS A 54 14.01 4.96 -11.41
CA HIS A 54 14.28 6.06 -12.33
C HIS A 54 14.27 5.62 -13.81
N GLY A 55 14.25 4.31 -14.08
CA GLY A 55 14.06 3.77 -15.42
C GLY A 55 15.18 4.12 -16.41
N LEU A 56 16.32 4.59 -15.89
CA LEU A 56 17.53 4.88 -16.63
C LEU A 56 18.33 3.58 -16.74
N ILE A 57 18.75 3.25 -17.97
CA ILE A 57 19.67 2.14 -18.20
C ILE A 57 21.06 2.76 -18.18
N PRO A 58 21.99 2.32 -17.30
CA PRO A 58 23.37 2.79 -17.32
C PRO A 58 23.94 2.62 -18.73
N ARG A 59 24.43 3.73 -19.30
CA ARG A 59 25.07 3.76 -20.62
C ARG A 59 26.30 2.85 -20.56
N GLN A 60 26.43 1.95 -21.54
CA GLN A 60 27.49 0.93 -21.60
C GLN A 60 28.87 1.49 -21.24
N GLY A 61 29.38 1.06 -20.09
CA GLY A 61 30.73 1.36 -19.63
C GLY A 61 31.17 0.31 -18.62
N VAL A 62 31.82 -0.75 -19.12
CA VAL A 62 32.62 -1.76 -18.39
C VAL A 62 31.83 -2.65 -17.41
N PRO A 63 31.96 -4.00 -17.46
CA PRO A 63 31.31 -4.87 -16.49
C PRO A 63 32.02 -4.76 -15.14
N MET A 64 31.47 -3.97 -14.21
CA MET A 64 31.87 -4.06 -12.81
C MET A 64 31.26 -5.34 -12.23
N THR A 65 32.10 -6.27 -11.80
CA THR A 65 31.72 -7.53 -11.16
C THR A 65 30.58 -7.32 -10.15
N ILE A 66 29.41 -7.93 -10.41
CA ILE A 66 28.25 -7.87 -9.52
C ILE A 66 28.66 -8.47 -8.17
N HIS A 67 28.85 -7.60 -7.17
CA HIS A 67 29.36 -7.96 -5.86
C HIS A 67 28.32 -8.76 -5.05
N GLN A 68 28.74 -9.85 -4.40
CA GLN A 68 27.93 -10.69 -3.52
C GLN A 68 27.25 -9.92 -2.35
N GLY A 69 27.62 -8.65 -2.12
CA GLY A 69 26.99 -7.75 -1.15
C GLY A 69 25.56 -7.29 -1.51
N GLY A 70 25.12 -7.44 -2.76
CA GLY A 70 23.78 -7.02 -3.22
C GLY A 70 22.62 -7.76 -2.56
N ARG A 71 22.81 -9.04 -2.18
CA ARG A 71 21.79 -9.86 -1.52
C ARG A 71 21.37 -9.29 -0.15
N ARG A 72 22.35 -8.95 0.68
CA ARG A 72 22.12 -8.32 2.00
C ARG A 72 21.59 -6.90 1.92
N SER A 73 21.80 -6.21 0.79
CA SER A 73 21.25 -4.87 0.57
C SER A 73 19.74 -4.96 0.26
N LEU A 74 19.35 -5.90 -0.60
CA LEU A 74 17.95 -6.13 -0.98
C LEU A 74 17.10 -6.59 0.20
N GLU A 75 17.61 -7.49 1.04
CA GLU A 75 16.92 -7.92 2.27
C GLU A 75 16.70 -6.74 3.24
N ARG A 76 17.72 -5.88 3.41
CA ARG A 76 17.62 -4.67 4.25
C ARG A 76 16.64 -3.66 3.69
N GLN A 77 16.62 -3.45 2.38
CA GLN A 77 15.66 -2.56 1.73
C GLN A 77 14.23 -3.09 1.91
N ARG A 78 13.99 -4.39 1.72
CA ARG A 78 12.67 -5.00 1.94
C ARG A 78 12.21 -4.91 3.39
N ALA A 79 13.12 -5.08 4.34
CA ALA A 79 12.80 -4.91 5.76
C ALA A 79 12.35 -3.46 6.04
N ARG A 80 13.01 -2.47 5.43
CA ARG A 80 12.63 -1.06 5.54
C ARG A 80 11.28 -0.76 4.88
N GLU A 81 11.05 -1.29 3.66
CA GLU A 81 9.79 -1.09 2.94
C GLU A 81 8.61 -1.72 3.70
N ARG A 82 8.77 -2.95 4.21
CA ARG A 82 7.74 -3.58 5.06
C ARG A 82 7.49 -2.81 6.35
N ALA A 83 8.55 -2.37 7.03
CA ALA A 83 8.39 -1.58 8.25
C ALA A 83 7.69 -0.24 7.97
N ALA A 84 7.97 0.41 6.84
CA ALA A 84 7.29 1.65 6.44
C ALA A 84 5.81 1.40 6.11
N GLN A 85 5.50 0.31 5.39
CA GLN A 85 4.13 -0.08 5.09
C GLN A 85 3.35 -0.41 6.36
N GLU A 86 3.94 -1.17 7.27
CA GLU A 86 3.32 -1.52 8.56
C GLU A 86 3.06 -0.28 9.42
N ALA A 87 4.02 0.66 9.47
CA ALA A 87 3.84 1.93 10.15
C ALA A 87 2.69 2.76 9.55
N GLU A 88 2.57 2.77 8.22
CA GLU A 88 1.48 3.48 7.55
C GLU A 88 0.13 2.81 7.79
N VAL A 89 0.05 1.48 7.75
CA VAL A 89 -1.17 0.72 8.09
C VAL A 89 -1.58 1.00 9.53
N ALA A 90 -0.63 1.00 10.48
CA ALA A 90 -0.91 1.31 11.88
C ALA A 90 -1.43 2.74 12.05
N ARG A 91 -0.84 3.71 11.34
CA ARG A 91 -1.28 5.12 11.34
C ARG A 91 -2.70 5.26 10.82
N LEU A 92 -3.01 4.61 9.69
CA LEU A 92 -4.34 4.66 9.08
C LEU A 92 -5.39 3.96 9.97
N ALA A 93 -5.05 2.81 10.54
CA ALA A 93 -5.93 2.08 11.46
C ALA A 93 -6.27 2.92 12.71
N ALA A 94 -5.27 3.61 13.28
CA ALA A 94 -5.49 4.51 14.41
C ALA A 94 -6.44 5.66 14.03
N ARG A 95 -6.29 6.24 12.84
CA ARG A 95 -7.15 7.31 12.35
C ARG A 95 -8.58 6.85 12.10
N VAL A 96 -8.78 5.65 11.56
CA VAL A 96 -10.11 5.05 11.38
C VAL A 96 -10.82 4.92 12.72
N LYS A 97 -10.13 4.35 13.73
CA LYS A 97 -10.69 4.18 15.07
C LYS A 97 -11.09 5.51 15.71
N GLU A 98 -10.28 6.56 15.53
CA GLU A 98 -10.60 7.90 16.02
C GLU A 98 -11.87 8.45 15.36
N LEU A 99 -11.99 8.32 14.04
CA LEU A 99 -13.17 8.78 13.29
C LEU A 99 -14.43 8.00 13.67
N GLU A 100 -14.32 6.69 13.89
CA GLU A 100 -15.42 5.86 14.36
C GLU A 100 -15.90 6.30 15.75
N ALA A 101 -14.99 6.59 16.67
CA ALA A 101 -15.34 7.09 18.00
C ALA A 101 -16.04 8.46 17.97
N VAL A 102 -15.57 9.37 17.11
CA VAL A 102 -16.21 10.68 16.89
C VAL A 102 -17.61 10.49 16.31
N ASN A 103 -17.76 9.64 15.29
CA ASN A 103 -19.06 9.35 14.70
C ASN A 103 -20.02 8.71 15.70
N GLU A 104 -19.55 7.80 16.56
CA GLU A 104 -20.37 7.21 17.63
C GLU A 104 -20.89 8.29 18.60
N SER A 105 -20.01 9.22 19.02
CA SER A 105 -20.41 10.33 19.90
C SER A 105 -21.41 11.27 19.22
N LEU A 106 -21.19 11.59 17.94
CA LEU A 106 -22.12 12.42 17.16
C LEU A 106 -23.48 11.74 17.01
N GLY A 107 -23.50 10.43 16.73
CA GLY A 107 -24.72 9.64 16.65
C GLY A 107 -25.51 9.65 17.96
N LYS A 108 -24.82 9.52 19.10
CA LYS A 108 -25.45 9.63 20.44
C LYS A 108 -26.03 11.02 20.68
N ALA A 109 -25.29 12.08 20.34
CA ALA A 109 -25.78 13.46 20.51
C ALA A 109 -27.01 13.75 19.64
N ILE A 110 -27.01 13.29 18.38
CA ILE A 110 -28.17 13.41 17.48
C ILE A 110 -29.36 12.62 18.04
N GLY A 111 -29.13 11.41 18.53
CA GLY A 111 -30.18 10.61 19.16
C GLY A 111 -30.81 11.28 20.37
N LEU A 112 -30.00 11.91 21.23
CA LEU A 112 -30.49 12.68 22.38
C LEU A 112 -31.31 13.92 21.94
N LEU A 113 -30.81 14.67 20.93
CA LEU A 113 -31.55 15.80 20.38
C LEU A 113 -32.90 15.38 19.81
N HIS A 114 -32.95 14.25 19.09
CA HIS A 114 -34.19 13.73 18.53
C HIS A 114 -35.19 13.35 19.63
N GLN A 115 -34.73 12.66 20.69
CA GLN A 115 -35.59 12.33 21.84
C GLN A 115 -36.12 13.57 22.56
N MET A 116 -35.31 14.63 22.69
CA MET A 116 -35.75 15.89 23.28
C MET A 116 -36.76 16.62 22.38
N SER A 117 -36.59 16.57 21.06
CA SER A 117 -37.55 17.16 20.10
C SER A 117 -38.86 16.39 20.02
N GLU A 118 -38.86 15.07 20.18
CA GLU A 118 -40.08 14.25 20.26
C GLU A 118 -40.85 14.44 21.59
N GLN A 119 -40.18 14.95 22.63
CA GLN A 119 -40.78 15.32 23.91
C GLN A 119 -41.30 16.76 23.95
N GLU A 120 -41.25 17.51 22.84
CA GLU A 120 -42.04 18.74 22.77
C GLU A 120 -43.54 18.37 22.84
N PRO A 121 -44.27 18.86 23.85
CA PRO A 121 -45.66 18.51 24.03
C PRO A 121 -46.50 19.13 22.91
N ASP A 122 -47.14 18.29 22.11
CA ASP A 122 -48.39 18.63 21.44
C ASP A 122 -49.45 18.86 22.52
N GLU A 123 -49.42 20.02 23.18
CA GLU A 123 -50.59 20.58 23.86
C GLU A 123 -50.28 22.04 24.23
N ILE A 124 -50.61 22.96 23.31
CA ILE A 124 -51.20 24.23 23.74
C ILE A 124 -52.71 23.99 23.66
N PRO A 125 -53.41 23.76 24.78
CA PRO A 125 -54.86 23.80 24.79
C PRO A 125 -55.27 25.20 24.32
N THR A 126 -56.00 25.27 23.22
CA THR A 126 -56.71 26.50 22.84
C THR A 126 -57.64 26.82 24.01
N PRO A 127 -57.49 27.98 24.68
CA PRO A 127 -58.45 28.37 25.70
C PRO A 127 -59.79 28.58 24.99
N SER A 128 -60.76 27.75 25.35
CA SER A 128 -62.16 27.93 24.98
C SER A 128 -62.60 29.34 25.38
N ASP A 129 -62.95 30.16 24.40
CA ASP A 129 -63.56 31.47 24.62
C ASP A 129 -64.86 31.28 25.43
N PRO A 130 -65.00 31.92 26.60
CA PRO A 130 -66.27 31.96 27.30
C PRO A 130 -67.17 33.00 26.63
N THR A 131 -68.38 32.54 26.28
CA THR A 131 -69.55 33.30 25.85
C THR A 131 -69.66 34.70 26.46
N ALA A 132 -69.80 35.74 25.62
CA ALA A 132 -70.38 37.02 26.04
C ALA A 132 -71.16 37.71 24.89
N SER A 133 -72.45 37.92 25.17
CA SER A 133 -73.49 38.76 24.53
C SER A 133 -74.19 38.26 23.27
#